data_AF-A0A2T2WVZ7-F1
#
_entry.id   AF-A0A2T2WVZ7-F1
#
_cell.length_a   1.000
_cell.length_b   1.000
_cell.length_c   1.000
_cell.angle_alpha   90.00
_cell.angle_beta   90.00
_cell.angle_gamma   90.00
#
_symmetry.space_group_name_H-M   'P 1'
#
loop_
_entity.id
_entity.type
_entity.pdbx_description
1 polymer ?
#
loop_
_entity_poly.entity_id
_entity_poly.type
_entity_poly.pdbx_seq_one_letter_code
_entity_poly.pdbx_strand_id
1 'polypeptide(L)'
;MEISDKIRKLLALSGNNPNAHEAQTAAEKARALMMEHHLELGDITGDTAVNVVDKALSADATAIPLWMIHLGMNIADAFRCSTYTETLRRGQQIIGYAHRIVGLAEDVDAALAVMAYCRPAAYRL
;
A
#
# COMPACT_ATOMS: atom_id res chain seq x y z
N MET A 1 12.59 -20.17 19.89
CA MET A 1 11.62 -19.08 20.08
C MET A 1 12.05 -17.95 19.18
N GLU A 2 11.20 -17.62 18.21
CA GLU A 2 11.45 -16.59 17.20
C GLU A 2 11.57 -15.21 17.87
N ILE A 3 12.25 -14.27 17.21
CA ILE A 3 12.44 -12.90 17.73
C ILE A 3 11.08 -12.18 17.87
N SER A 4 10.17 -12.37 16.92
CA SER A 4 8.81 -11.80 16.95
C SER A 4 8.04 -12.20 18.22
N ASP A 5 8.16 -13.44 18.67
CA ASP A 5 7.53 -13.93 19.91
C ASP A 5 8.10 -13.25 21.15
N LYS A 6 9.41 -12.99 21.17
CA LYS A 6 10.06 -12.24 22.27
C LYS A 6 9.53 -10.82 22.35
N ILE A 7 9.45 -10.14 21.20
CA ILE A 7 8.95 -8.77 21.13
C ILE A 7 7.48 -8.71 21.55
N ARG A 8 6.63 -9.64 21.07
CA ARG A 8 5.22 -9.74 21.45
C ARG A 8 5.04 -9.86 22.97
N LYS A 9 5.84 -10.71 23.63
CA LYS A 9 5.80 -10.89 25.08
C LYS A 9 6.24 -9.62 25.83
N LEU A 10 7.26 -8.92 25.36
CA LEU A 10 7.72 -7.66 25.98
C LEU A 10 6.67 -6.55 25.84
N LEU A 11 6.02 -6.45 24.68
CA LEU A 11 4.92 -5.49 24.46
C LEU A 11 3.74 -5.80 25.38
N ALA A 12 3.32 -7.06 25.48
CA ALA A 12 2.26 -7.49 26.40
C ALA A 12 2.60 -7.20 27.87
N LEU A 13 3.86 -7.43 28.26
CA LEU A 13 4.34 -7.10 29.60
C LEU A 13 4.30 -5.59 29.86
N SER A 14 4.70 -4.77 28.88
CA SER A 14 4.66 -3.32 29.03
C SER A 14 3.23 -2.75 29.18
N GLY A 15 2.22 -3.39 28.57
CA GLY A 15 0.83 -2.92 28.63
C GLY A 15 0.05 -3.36 29.87
N ASN A 16 0.42 -4.50 30.48
CA ASN A 16 -0.37 -5.14 31.54
C ASN A 16 0.34 -5.18 32.92
N ASN A 17 1.50 -4.53 33.08
CA ASN A 17 2.26 -4.58 34.33
C ASN A 17 1.88 -3.42 35.28
N PRO A 18 1.49 -3.68 36.55
CA PRO A 18 1.19 -2.65 37.54
C PRO A 18 2.41 -1.82 37.98
N ASN A 19 3.63 -2.30 37.74
CA ASN A 19 4.86 -1.57 38.02
C ASN A 19 5.31 -0.74 36.81
N ALA A 20 5.19 0.58 36.92
CA ALA A 20 5.54 1.52 35.85
C ALA A 20 7.00 1.42 35.38
N HIS A 21 7.94 1.16 36.29
CA HIS A 21 9.36 1.06 35.95
C HIS A 21 9.66 -0.18 35.12
N GLU A 22 9.05 -1.30 35.49
CA GLU A 22 9.18 -2.56 34.75
C GLU A 22 8.47 -2.50 33.40
N ALA A 23 7.29 -1.87 33.34
CA ALA A 23 6.57 -1.61 32.10
C ALA A 23 7.40 -0.78 31.11
N GLN A 24 8.02 0.30 31.59
CA GLN A 24 8.89 1.16 30.79
C GLN A 24 10.12 0.40 30.27
N THR A 25 10.79 -0.36 31.15
CA THR A 25 11.97 -1.14 30.78
C THR A 25 11.64 -2.20 29.72
N ALA A 26 10.48 -2.86 29.85
CA ALA A 26 9.99 -3.82 28.86
C ALA A 26 9.71 -3.15 27.49
N ALA A 27 9.12 -1.96 27.49
CA ALA A 27 8.85 -1.19 26.27
C ALA A 27 10.14 -0.75 25.56
N GLU A 28 11.14 -0.26 26.31
CA GLU A 28 12.44 0.14 25.76
C GLU A 28 13.17 -1.05 25.12
N LYS A 29 13.14 -2.21 25.78
CA LYS A 29 13.75 -3.44 25.27
C LYS A 29 13.04 -3.97 24.03
N ALA A 30 11.72 -3.88 23.97
CA ALA A 30 10.94 -4.24 22.78
C ALA A 30 11.34 -3.38 21.58
N ARG A 31 11.42 -2.05 21.76
CA ARG A 31 11.80 -1.10 20.70
C ARG A 31 13.23 -1.35 20.19
N ALA A 32 14.17 -1.61 21.09
CA ALA A 32 15.55 -1.91 20.70
C ALA A 32 15.63 -3.16 19.80
N LEU A 33 14.93 -4.23 20.18
CA LEU A 33 14.89 -5.48 19.39
C LEU A 33 14.17 -5.29 18.04
N MET A 34 13.12 -4.49 17.98
CA MET A 34 12.45 -4.14 16.72
C MET A 34 13.42 -3.46 15.74
N MET A 35 14.19 -2.49 16.24
CA MET A 35 15.14 -1.73 15.44
C MET A 35 16.32 -2.59 14.97
N GLU A 36 16.88 -3.42 15.86
CA GLU A 36 17.99 -4.35 15.53
C GLU A 36 17.61 -5.32 14.40
N HIS A 37 16.35 -5.77 14.38
CA HIS A 37 15.85 -6.76 13.44
C HIS A 37 15.03 -6.17 12.28
N HIS A 38 14.93 -4.84 12.16
CA HIS A 38 14.14 -4.15 11.14
C HIS A 38 12.67 -4.64 11.07
N LEU A 39 12.09 -4.92 12.23
CA LEU A 39 10.72 -5.39 12.37
C LEU A 39 9.79 -4.23 12.70
N GLU A 40 8.69 -4.13 11.97
CA GLU A 40 7.62 -3.20 12.26
C GLU A 40 6.56 -3.83 13.18
N LEU A 41 5.68 -3.00 13.73
CA LEU A 41 4.62 -3.47 14.64
C LEU A 41 3.66 -4.45 13.93
N GLY A 42 3.47 -4.29 12.62
CA GLY A 42 2.68 -5.20 11.78
C GLY A 42 3.27 -6.62 11.73
N ASP A 43 4.60 -6.74 11.66
CA ASP A 43 5.31 -8.02 11.65
C ASP A 43 5.14 -8.81 12.95
N ILE A 44 4.87 -8.11 14.05
CA ILE A 44 4.73 -8.69 15.40
C ILE A 44 3.28 -9.04 15.69
N THR A 45 2.35 -8.14 15.38
CA THR A 45 0.92 -8.34 15.67
C THR A 45 0.30 -9.41 14.79
N GLY A 46 0.90 -9.67 13.62
CA GLY A 46 0.31 -10.56 12.61
C GLY A 46 -0.91 -9.92 11.96
N ASP A 47 -1.15 -8.63 12.22
CA ASP A 47 -2.16 -7.82 11.57
C ASP A 47 -1.59 -7.32 10.24
N THR A 48 -1.21 -8.27 9.38
CA THR A 48 -0.88 -8.03 7.98
C THR A 48 -2.17 -8.06 7.20
N ALA A 49 -3.17 -7.26 7.59
CA ALA A 49 -4.24 -6.90 6.68
C ALA A 49 -3.60 -6.10 5.54
N VAL A 50 -3.04 -6.82 4.57
CA VAL A 50 -2.42 -6.25 3.38
C VAL A 50 -3.54 -5.53 2.65
N ASN A 51 -3.61 -4.22 2.83
CA ASN A 51 -4.66 -3.38 2.25
C ASN A 51 -4.35 -3.18 0.77
N VAL A 52 -4.59 -4.23 -0.02
CA VAL A 52 -4.48 -4.19 -1.47
C VAL A 52 -5.72 -3.52 -2.02
N VAL A 53 -5.51 -2.47 -2.81
CA VAL A 53 -6.58 -1.73 -3.47
C VAL A 53 -6.42 -1.80 -4.98
N ASP A 54 -7.54 -1.72 -5.69
CA ASP A 54 -7.59 -1.65 -7.15
C ASP A 54 -8.36 -0.39 -7.56
N LYS A 55 -7.64 0.59 -8.13
CA LYS A 55 -8.15 1.93 -8.44
C LYS A 55 -7.99 2.24 -9.93
N ALA A 56 -8.86 3.12 -10.43
CA ALA A 56 -8.74 3.63 -11.80
C ALA A 56 -7.66 4.72 -11.87
N LEU A 57 -6.66 4.54 -12.74
CA LEU A 57 -5.74 5.59 -13.21
C LEU A 57 -6.47 6.55 -14.17
N SER A 58 -7.32 6.00 -15.02
CA SER A 58 -8.22 6.72 -15.92
C SER A 58 -9.52 5.93 -16.09
N ALA A 59 -10.66 6.61 -16.01
CA ALA A 59 -11.97 6.00 -16.22
C ALA A 59 -12.61 6.51 -17.52
N ASP A 60 -13.48 5.66 -18.09
CA ASP A 60 -14.49 6.02 -19.09
C ASP A 60 -13.97 6.67 -20.37
N ALA A 61 -12.77 6.26 -20.81
CA ALA A 61 -12.22 6.69 -22.09
C ALA A 61 -12.72 5.78 -23.23
N THR A 62 -13.14 6.37 -24.35
CA THR A 62 -13.40 5.64 -25.61
C THR A 62 -12.15 4.93 -26.13
N ALA A 63 -10.96 5.47 -25.83
CA ALA A 63 -9.67 4.84 -26.02
C ALA A 63 -8.65 5.39 -25.02
N ILE A 64 -7.77 4.55 -24.50
CA ILE A 64 -6.68 4.96 -23.61
C ILE A 64 -5.46 5.28 -24.48
N PRO A 65 -4.92 6.51 -24.45
CA PRO A 65 -3.74 6.85 -25.23
C PRO A 65 -2.53 5.99 -24.82
N LEU A 66 -1.72 5.58 -25.79
CA LEU A 66 -0.55 4.74 -25.54
C LEU A 66 0.46 5.36 -24.56
N TRP A 67 0.63 6.69 -24.61
CA TRP A 67 1.49 7.40 -23.66
C TRP A 67 1.01 7.24 -22.21
N MET A 68 -0.30 7.17 -21.99
CA MET A 68 -0.90 7.04 -20.66
C MET A 68 -0.71 5.63 -20.11
N ILE A 69 -0.75 4.62 -20.98
CA ILE A 69 -0.44 3.22 -20.64
C ILE A 69 1.02 3.13 -20.19
N HIS A 70 1.97 3.58 -21.03
CA HIS A 70 3.39 3.52 -20.70
C HIS A 70 3.74 4.32 -19.44
N LEU A 71 3.16 5.52 -19.29
CA LEU A 71 3.40 6.33 -18.10
C LEU A 71 2.89 5.61 -16.84
N GLY A 72 1.66 5.07 -16.87
CA GLY A 72 1.12 4.34 -15.71
C GLY A 72 1.92 3.07 -15.38
N MET A 73 2.44 2.34 -16.38
CA MET A 73 3.31 1.19 -16.16
C MET A 73 4.62 1.59 -15.44
N ASN A 74 5.30 2.65 -15.92
CA ASN A 74 6.56 3.11 -15.31
C ASN A 74 6.34 3.67 -13.89
N ILE A 75 5.22 4.38 -13.67
CA ILE A 75 4.86 4.86 -12.34
C ILE A 75 4.57 3.68 -11.42
N ALA A 76 3.76 2.72 -11.86
CA ALA A 76 3.42 1.58 -11.01
C ALA A 76 4.66 0.77 -10.62
N ASP A 77 5.59 0.54 -11.54
CA ASP A 77 6.87 -0.13 -11.24
C ASP A 77 7.67 0.62 -10.16
N ALA A 78 7.76 1.96 -10.27
CA ALA A 78 8.44 2.80 -9.28
C ALA A 78 7.79 2.76 -7.88
N PHE A 79 6.49 2.46 -7.81
CA PHE A 79 5.72 2.35 -6.56
C PHE A 79 5.34 0.91 -6.22
N ARG A 80 6.03 -0.11 -6.77
CA ARG A 80 5.78 -1.54 -6.45
C ARG A 80 4.32 -1.97 -6.70
N CYS A 81 3.65 -1.30 -7.61
CA CYS A 81 2.28 -1.57 -8.05
C CYS A 81 2.29 -2.29 -9.41
N SER A 82 1.12 -2.71 -9.87
CA SER A 82 0.91 -3.26 -11.21
C SER A 82 -0.25 -2.56 -11.91
N THR A 83 -0.19 -2.45 -13.24
CA THR A 83 -1.27 -1.87 -14.05
C THR A 83 -1.82 -2.86 -15.05
N TYR A 84 -3.10 -2.70 -15.38
CA TYR A 84 -3.74 -3.44 -16.46
C TYR A 84 -4.80 -2.57 -17.13
N THR A 85 -5.20 -2.97 -18.34
CA THR A 85 -6.31 -2.33 -19.06
C THR A 85 -7.57 -3.19 -18.93
N GLU A 86 -8.68 -2.54 -18.60
CA GLU A 86 -9.97 -3.18 -18.46
C GLU A 86 -10.90 -2.71 -19.58
N THR A 87 -11.61 -3.65 -20.22
CA THR A 87 -12.68 -3.31 -21.16
C THR A 87 -13.99 -3.16 -20.38
N LEU A 88 -14.54 -1.96 -20.35
CA LEU A 88 -15.81 -1.66 -19.69
C LEU A 88 -16.96 -2.11 -20.59
N ARG A 89 -17.89 -2.89 -20.04
CA ARG A 89 -19.03 -3.44 -20.78
C ARG A 89 -20.35 -3.16 -20.08
N ARG A 90 -21.40 -2.90 -20.86
CA ARG A 90 -22.80 -2.88 -20.43
C ARG A 90 -23.55 -3.96 -21.21
N GLY A 91 -23.71 -5.14 -20.60
CA GLY A 91 -24.16 -6.33 -21.32
C GLY A 91 -23.14 -6.74 -22.38
N GLN A 92 -23.58 -6.90 -23.63
CA GLN A 92 -22.68 -7.23 -24.74
C GLN A 92 -21.98 -6.00 -25.36
N GLN A 93 -22.43 -4.79 -25.03
CA GLN A 93 -21.87 -3.55 -25.58
C GLN A 93 -20.60 -3.14 -24.84
N ILE A 94 -19.51 -2.87 -25.57
CA ILE A 94 -18.33 -2.20 -25.03
C ILE A 94 -18.66 -0.71 -24.90
N ILE A 95 -18.52 -0.18 -23.68
CA ILE A 95 -18.83 1.23 -23.36
C ILE A 95 -17.58 2.08 -23.15
N GLY A 96 -16.41 1.45 -23.00
CA GLY A 96 -15.14 2.15 -22.87
C GLY A 96 -14.02 1.26 -22.38
N TYR A 97 -12.93 1.89 -21.97
CA TYR A 97 -11.76 1.25 -21.42
C TYR A 97 -11.28 2.01 -20.18
N ALA A 98 -10.79 1.28 -19.18
CA ALA A 98 -10.17 1.84 -17.99
C ALA A 98 -8.71 1.40 -17.88
N HIS A 99 -7.84 2.31 -17.44
CA HIS A 99 -6.49 1.96 -17.01
C HIS A 99 -6.56 1.80 -15.50
N ARG A 100 -6.17 0.63 -15.00
CA ARG A 100 -6.31 0.24 -13.59
C ARG A 100 -4.93 0.07 -12.97
N ILE A 101 -4.82 0.37 -11.68
CA ILE A 101 -3.62 0.15 -10.87
C ILE A 101 -4.00 -0.63 -9.61
N VAL A 102 -3.20 -1.65 -9.29
CA VAL A 102 -3.36 -2.51 -8.12
C VAL A 102 -2.06 -2.56 -7.32
N GLY A 103 -2.19 -2.51 -6.00
CA GLY A 103 -1.05 -2.50 -5.08
C GLY A 103 -1.48 -2.20 -3.65
N LEU A 104 -0.51 -2.00 -2.76
CA LEU A 104 -0.77 -1.52 -1.40
C LEU A 104 -1.42 -0.13 -1.46
N ALA A 105 -2.37 0.14 -0.57
CA ALA A 105 -3.13 1.39 -0.58
C ALA A 105 -2.25 2.64 -0.59
N GLU A 106 -1.21 2.67 0.24
CA GLU A 106 -0.25 3.76 0.33
C GLU A 106 0.55 3.97 -0.97
N ASP A 107 1.00 2.87 -1.57
CA ASP A 107 1.77 2.89 -2.82
C ASP A 107 0.89 3.33 -3.99
N VAL A 108 -0.37 2.84 -4.05
CA VAL A 108 -1.35 3.23 -5.06
C VAL A 108 -1.70 4.72 -4.94
N ASP A 109 -1.87 5.23 -3.72
CA ASP A 109 -2.17 6.65 -3.50
C ASP A 109 -1.01 7.55 -3.93
N ALA A 110 0.23 7.15 -3.64
CA ALA A 110 1.42 7.86 -4.11
C ALA A 110 1.55 7.82 -5.64
N ALA A 111 1.33 6.66 -6.26
CA ALA A 111 1.34 6.50 -7.72
C ALA A 111 0.28 7.38 -8.40
N LEU A 112 -0.94 7.44 -7.85
CA LEU A 112 -2.02 8.28 -8.38
C LEU A 112 -1.69 9.77 -8.30
N ALA A 113 -1.04 10.22 -7.22
CA ALA A 113 -0.60 11.60 -7.08
C ALA A 113 0.42 11.99 -8.17
N VAL A 114 1.40 11.12 -8.43
CA VAL A 114 2.38 11.33 -9.51
C VAL A 114 1.71 11.33 -10.88
N MET A 115 0.79 10.39 -11.12
CA MET A 115 0.03 10.35 -12.37
C MET A 115 -0.76 11.63 -12.61
N ALA A 116 -1.41 12.17 -11.57
CA ALA A 116 -2.15 13.42 -11.65
C ALA A 116 -1.24 14.62 -11.98
N TYR A 117 -0.04 14.66 -11.40
CA TYR A 117 0.96 15.67 -11.70
C TYR A 117 1.45 15.62 -13.15
N CYS A 118 1.77 14.42 -13.66
CA CYS A 118 2.27 14.22 -15.02
C CYS A 118 1.19 14.39 -16.11
N ARG A 119 -0.09 14.44 -15.74
CA ARG A 119 -1.18 14.49 -16.70
C ARG A 119 -1.28 15.86 -17.38
N PRO A 120 -1.28 15.93 -18.73
CA PRO A 120 -1.48 17.19 -19.45
C PRO A 120 -2.84 17.81 -19.14
N ALA A 121 -2.94 19.14 -19.20
CA ALA A 121 -4.17 19.88 -18.89
C ALA A 121 -5.40 19.40 -19.68
N ALA A 122 -5.20 18.93 -20.92
CA ALA A 122 -6.26 18.38 -21.77
C ALA A 122 -6.90 17.07 -21.25
N TYR A 123 -6.33 16.44 -20.23
CA TYR A 123 -6.79 15.18 -19.64
C TYR A 123 -7.12 15.27 -18.15
N ARG A 124 -7.11 16.48 -17.57
CA ARG A 124 -7.61 16.73 -16.21
C ARG A 124 -9.14 16.76 -16.31
N LEU A 125 -9.79 15.70 -15.79
CA LEU A 125 -11.24 15.68 -15.56
C LEU A 125 -11.55 16.51 -14.32
#